data_AF-A0A1X7IHL3-F1
#
_entry.id   AF-A0A1X7IHL3-F1
#
_cell.length_a   1.000
_cell.length_b   1.000
_cell.length_c   1.000
_cell.angle_alpha   90.00
_cell.angle_beta   90.00
_cell.angle_gamma   90.00
#
_symmetry.space_group_name_H-M   'P 1'
#
loop_
_entity.id
_entity.type
_entity.pdbx_description
1 polymer ?
#
loop_
_entity_poly.entity_id
_entity_poly.type
_entity_poly.pdbx_seq_one_letter_code
_entity_poly.pdbx_strand_id
1 'polypeptide(L)'
;MTKEEAKEAIKDIPIGAKIQVIQKSGNIMDVRLSSHEVSETDEKQYETLTVPELPPALLVHGHIRQGNYRVELEDIVRIAWIEE
;
A
#
# COMPACT_ATOMS: atom_id res chain seq x y z
N MET A 1 -5.75 -1.33 -8.89
CA MET A 1 -5.32 -0.07 -9.54
C MET A 1 -3.95 -0.24 -10.17
N THR A 2 -3.53 0.68 -11.05
CA THR A 2 -2.15 0.72 -11.55
C THR A 2 -1.20 1.38 -10.54
N LYS A 3 0.12 1.19 -10.71
CA LYS A 3 1.15 1.83 -9.87
C LYS A 3 1.11 3.35 -9.94
N GLU A 4 0.82 3.89 -11.13
CA GLU A 4 0.75 5.33 -11.38
C GLU A 4 -0.45 5.95 -10.67
N GLU A 5 -1.64 5.33 -10.78
CA GLU A 5 -2.84 5.76 -10.08
C GLU A 5 -2.65 5.73 -8.56
N ALA A 6 -1.98 4.70 -8.03
CA ALA A 6 -1.68 4.61 -6.61
C ALA A 6 -0.74 5.74 -6.15
N LYS A 7 0.30 6.04 -6.93
CA LYS A 7 1.25 7.12 -6.65
C LYS A 7 0.58 8.49 -6.71
N GLU A 8 -0.27 8.73 -7.69
CA GLU A 8 -1.04 9.98 -7.77
C GLU A 8 -2.00 10.12 -6.57
N ALA A 9 -2.70 9.06 -6.21
CA ALA A 9 -3.66 9.09 -5.10
C ALA A 9 -3.02 9.37 -3.73
N ILE A 10 -1.75 8.98 -3.52
CA ILE A 10 -1.04 9.21 -2.26
C ILE A 10 -0.12 10.43 -2.28
N LYS A 11 0.18 11.00 -3.46
CA LYS A 11 1.17 12.09 -3.62
C LYS A 11 0.84 13.31 -2.78
N ASP A 12 -0.43 13.66 -2.70
CA ASP A 12 -0.91 14.83 -1.97
C ASP A 12 -1.28 14.53 -0.51
N ILE A 13 -1.23 13.25 -0.11
CA ILE A 13 -1.57 12.82 1.25
C ILE A 13 -0.31 12.88 2.12
N PRO A 14 -0.32 13.55 3.28
CA PRO A 14 0.86 13.57 4.13
C PRO A 14 1.15 12.19 4.76
N ILE A 15 2.42 11.84 4.91
CA ILE A 15 2.84 10.61 5.60
C ILE A 15 2.30 10.67 7.04
N GLY A 16 1.67 9.58 7.49
CA GLY A 16 1.01 9.48 8.79
C GLY A 16 -0.47 9.89 8.77
N ALA A 17 -0.98 10.49 7.70
CA ALA A 17 -2.40 10.80 7.58
C ALA A 17 -3.25 9.54 7.48
N LYS A 18 -4.49 9.66 7.95
CA LYS A 18 -5.49 8.61 7.89
C LYS A 18 -6.07 8.52 6.47
N ILE A 19 -6.00 7.34 5.90
CA ILE A 19 -6.53 7.03 4.58
C ILE A 19 -7.49 5.84 4.69
N GLN A 20 -8.50 5.84 3.85
CA GLN A 20 -9.37 4.71 3.62
C GLN A 20 -8.94 3.98 2.36
N VAL A 21 -8.62 2.71 2.51
CA VAL A 21 -8.31 1.81 1.41
C VAL A 21 -9.53 0.95 1.15
N ILE A 22 -10.11 1.10 -0.05
CA ILE A 22 -11.28 0.34 -0.51
C ILE A 22 -10.77 -0.81 -1.37
N GLN A 23 -11.00 -2.03 -0.90
CA GLN A 23 -10.60 -3.25 -1.60
C GLN A 23 -11.67 -3.72 -2.59
N LYS A 24 -11.25 -4.51 -3.59
CA LYS A 24 -12.15 -5.16 -4.57
C LYS A 24 -13.17 -6.09 -3.92
N SER A 25 -12.82 -6.66 -2.77
CA SER A 25 -13.70 -7.49 -1.94
C SER A 25 -14.86 -6.72 -1.31
N GLY A 26 -14.88 -5.39 -1.40
CA GLY A 26 -15.85 -4.52 -0.71
C GLY A 26 -15.43 -4.19 0.72
N ASN A 27 -14.27 -4.68 1.19
CA ASN A 27 -13.72 -4.29 2.48
C ASN A 27 -13.19 -2.86 2.43
N ILE A 28 -13.53 -2.08 3.45
CA ILE A 28 -13.00 -0.74 3.67
C ILE A 28 -12.09 -0.79 4.88
N MET A 29 -10.83 -0.40 4.71
CA MET A 29 -9.84 -0.38 5.77
C MET A 29 -9.39 1.04 6.08
N ASP A 30 -9.53 1.43 7.34
CA ASP A 30 -8.96 2.67 7.88
C ASP A 30 -7.51 2.42 8.28
N VAL A 31 -6.57 3.05 7.56
CA VAL A 31 -5.13 2.84 7.73
C VAL A 31 -4.42 4.18 7.72
N ARG A 32 -3.17 4.24 8.19
CA ARG A 32 -2.34 5.44 8.05
C ARG A 32 -1.33 5.25 6.93
N LEU A 33 -1.13 6.27 6.11
CA LEU A 33 -0.09 6.23 5.08
C LEU A 33 1.28 6.12 5.75
N SER A 34 2.05 5.07 5.47
CA SER A 34 3.38 4.88 6.07
C SER A 34 4.49 5.41 5.16
N SER A 35 4.29 5.33 3.84
CA SER A 35 5.23 5.87 2.85
C SER A 35 4.50 6.26 1.55
N HIS A 36 5.09 7.20 0.81
CA HIS A 36 4.71 7.50 -0.58
C HIS A 36 5.29 6.50 -1.59
N GLU A 37 6.11 5.56 -1.12
CA GLU A 37 6.64 4.51 -1.97
C GLU A 37 5.63 3.37 -2.13
N VAL A 38 5.28 3.11 -3.38
CA VAL A 38 4.71 1.83 -3.79
C VAL A 38 5.88 0.86 -3.96
N SER A 39 6.07 -0.01 -2.97
CA SER A 39 7.14 -1.00 -3.01
C SER A 39 6.75 -2.14 -3.94
N GLU A 40 7.38 -2.20 -5.09
CA GLU A 40 7.54 -3.43 -5.85
C GLU A 40 8.85 -4.08 -5.40
N THR A 41 8.86 -5.40 -5.28
CA THR A 41 10.10 -6.11 -4.95
C THR A 41 10.47 -6.92 -6.18
N ASP A 42 11.43 -6.44 -6.97
CA ASP A 42 11.98 -7.19 -8.10
C ASP A 42 12.58 -8.51 -7.63
N GLU A 43 12.58 -9.52 -8.49
CA GLU A 43 13.22 -10.82 -8.22
C GLU A 43 14.67 -10.61 -7.76
N LYS A 44 14.99 -11.06 -6.55
CA LYS A 44 16.36 -11.03 -6.03
C LYS A 44 16.88 -12.45 -5.94
N GLN A 45 17.82 -12.78 -6.81
CA GLN A 45 18.62 -14.00 -6.69
C GLN A 45 19.83 -13.76 -5.79
N TYR A 46 19.82 -14.40 -4.63
CA TYR A 46 21.00 -14.61 -3.81
C TYR A 46 21.60 -15.99 -4.15
N GLU A 47 22.91 -16.17 -3.91
CA GLU A 47 23.64 -17.40 -4.27
C GLU A 47 22.98 -18.72 -3.79
N THR A 48 22.14 -18.66 -2.76
CA THR A 48 21.43 -19.81 -2.18
C THR A 48 19.91 -19.64 -2.08
N LEU A 49 19.34 -18.51 -2.49
CA LEU A 49 17.91 -18.23 -2.30
C LEU A 49 17.35 -17.28 -3.36
N THR A 50 16.30 -17.73 -4.06
CA THR A 50 15.53 -16.88 -4.98
C THR A 50 14.37 -16.29 -4.21
N VAL A 51 14.37 -14.96 -4.02
CA VAL A 51 13.21 -14.24 -3.51
C VAL A 51 12.33 -13.89 -4.73
N PRO A 52 11.11 -14.44 -4.81
CA PRO A 52 10.22 -14.18 -5.93
C PRO A 52 9.80 -12.70 -5.95
N GLU A 53 9.48 -12.22 -7.16
CA GLU A 53 8.93 -10.90 -7.34
C GLU A 53 7.62 -10.75 -6.54
N LEU A 54 7.51 -9.68 -5.76
CA LEU A 54 6.28 -9.37 -5.03
C LEU A 54 5.53 -8.25 -5.75
N PRO A 55 4.20 -8.41 -5.92
CA PRO A 55 3.39 -7.42 -6.60
C PRO A 55 3.50 -6.05 -5.91
N PRO A 56 3.28 -4.97 -6.68
CA PRO A 56 3.33 -3.63 -6.13
C PRO A 56 2.32 -3.48 -5.01
N ALA A 57 2.78 -2.98 -3.87
CA ALA A 57 1.95 -2.80 -2.70
C ALA A 57 2.19 -1.44 -2.05
N LEU A 58 1.14 -0.94 -1.40
CA LEU A 58 1.19 0.23 -0.54
C LEU A 58 1.61 -0.16 0.87
N LEU A 59 2.57 0.58 1.42
CA LEU A 59 2.95 0.46 2.81
C LEU A 59 2.06 1.36 3.67
N VAL A 60 1.26 0.72 4.52
CA VAL A 60 0.35 1.41 5.42
C VAL A 60 0.57 0.91 6.85
N HIS A 61 0.32 1.80 7.80
CA HIS A 61 0.41 1.51 9.22
C HIS A 61 -1.00 1.28 9.77
N GLY A 62 -1.19 0.14 10.44
CA GLY A 62 -2.48 -0.19 11.03
C GLY A 62 -2.78 0.62 12.27
N HIS A 63 -4.06 0.91 12.48
CA HIS A 63 -4.53 1.32 13.80
C HIS A 63 -4.79 0.10 14.70
N ILE A 64 -5.22 -1.03 14.12
CA ILE A 64 -5.64 -2.25 14.86
C ILE A 64 -4.52 -3.31 14.94
N ARG A 65 -3.62 -3.38 13.95
CA ARG A 65 -2.42 -4.23 13.99
C ARG A 65 -1.20 -3.34 14.15
N GLN A 66 -0.45 -3.51 15.25
CA GLN A 66 0.84 -2.84 15.44
C GLN A 66 1.81 -3.31 14.35
N GLY A 67 2.20 -2.40 13.45
CA GLY A 67 3.19 -2.65 12.42
C GLY A 67 2.83 -2.07 11.05
N ASN A 68 3.86 -1.95 10.21
CA ASN A 68 3.70 -1.67 8.79
C ASN A 68 3.24 -2.95 8.08
N TYR A 69 2.20 -2.85 7.26
CA TYR A 69 1.79 -3.93 6.37
C TYR A 69 1.66 -3.42 4.94
N ARG A 70 1.80 -4.37 4.01
CA ARG A 70 1.68 -4.18 2.58
C ARG A 70 0.24 -4.46 2.18
N VAL A 71 -0.37 -3.53 1.44
CA VAL A 71 -1.66 -3.76 0.77
C VAL A 71 -1.40 -3.79 -0.73
N GLU A 72 -1.66 -4.92 -1.35
CA GLU A 72 -1.40 -5.14 -2.78
C GLU A 72 -2.27 -4.21 -3.64
N LEU A 73 -1.66 -3.53 -4.61
CA LEU A 73 -2.38 -2.59 -5.48
C LEU A 73 -3.46 -3.28 -6.34
N GLU A 74 -3.27 -4.57 -6.63
CA GLU A 74 -4.27 -5.35 -7.37
C GLU A 74 -5.58 -5.44 -6.61
N ASP A 75 -5.52 -5.49 -5.28
CA ASP A 75 -6.69 -5.58 -4.41
C ASP A 75 -7.34 -4.22 -4.15
N ILE A 76 -6.65 -3.11 -4.42
CA ILE A 76 -7.17 -1.77 -4.16
C ILE A 76 -7.98 -1.27 -5.36
N VAL A 77 -9.22 -0.87 -5.08
CA VAL A 77 -10.10 -0.15 -5.99
C VAL A 77 -9.86 1.35 -5.90
N ARG A 78 -9.82 1.88 -4.67
CA ARG A 78 -9.71 3.32 -4.44
C ARG A 78 -9.05 3.62 -3.10
N ILE A 79 -8.32 4.72 -3.06
CA ILE A 79 -7.75 5.31 -1.84
C ILE A 79 -8.48 6.63 -1.63
N ALA A 80 -9.00 6.84 -0.42
CA ALA A 80 -9.62 8.09 -0.02
C ALA A 80 -8.85 8.68 1.15
N TRP A 81 -8.47 9.95 1.05
CA TRP A 81 -7.90 10.67 2.18
C TRP A 81 -9.02 11.12 3.10
N ILE A 82 -8.90 10.84 4.40
CA ILE A 82 -9.80 11.37 5.42
C ILE A 82 -9.06 12.50 6.11
N GLU A 83 -9.49 13.73 5.86
CA GLU A 83 -9.18 14.87 6.71
C GLU A 83 -10.01 14.73 7.99
N GLU A 84 -9.33 14.59 9.13
CA GLU A 84 -9.94 14.58 10.47
C GLU A 84 -9.84 15.97 11.08
#